data_AF-A0A535DJ66-F1
#
_entry.id   AF-A0A535DJ66-F1
#
_cell.length_a   1.000
_cell.length_b   1.000
_cell.length_c   1.000
_cell.angle_alpha   90.00
_cell.angle_beta   90.00
_cell.angle_gamma   90.00
#
_symmetry.space_group_name_H-M   'P 1'
#
loop_
_entity.id
_entity.type
_entity.pdbx_description
1 polymer ?
#
loop_
_entity_poly.entity_id
_entity_poly.type
_entity_poly.pdbx_seq_one_letter_code
_entity_poly.pdbx_strand_id
1 'polypeptide(L)' 'MTAPSLPDTRGRFGPYGGQYVPETLMAALGELQRAYAEAQSHAGFRAELDALLRDYVGRPTPL' A
#
# COMPACT_ATOMS: atom_id res chain seq x y z
N MET A 1 -10.59 -20.21 12.68
CA MET A 1 -9.23 -19.67 12.88
C MET A 1 -9.01 -18.59 11.83
N THR A 2 -8.99 -17.32 12.23
CA THR A 2 -8.81 -16.18 11.30
C THR A 2 -7.36 -16.20 10.78
N ALA A 3 -7.17 -16.13 9.47
CA ALA A 3 -5.83 -16.08 8.88
C ALA A 3 -5.10 -14.82 9.38
N PRO A 4 -3.78 -14.91 9.67
CA PRO A 4 -3.00 -13.74 10.05
C PRO A 4 -3.01 -12.72 8.92
N SER A 5 -3.14 -11.43 9.26
CA SER A 5 -3.00 -10.34 8.30
C SER A 5 -1.58 -10.34 7.73
N LEU A 6 -1.49 -10.41 6.40
CA LEU A 6 -0.23 -10.36 5.66
C LEU A 6 -0.11 -9.02 4.93
N PRO A 7 1.11 -8.49 4.75
CA PRO A 7 2.36 -8.92 5.39
C PRO A 7 2.37 -8.64 6.90
N ASP A 8 3.34 -9.22 7.62
CA ASP A 8 3.60 -8.83 9.02
C ASP A 8 4.14 -7.39 9.13
N THR A 9 4.36 -6.90 10.36
CA THR A 9 4.86 -5.54 10.61
C THR A 9 6.26 -5.27 10.06
N ARG A 10 7.01 -6.33 9.71
CA ARG A 10 8.33 -6.25 9.07
C ARG A 10 8.25 -6.40 7.56
N GLY A 11 7.04 -6.41 6.98
CA GLY A 11 6.84 -6.56 5.54
C GLY A 11 7.08 -7.98 5.04
N ARG A 12 7.00 -9.01 5.90
CA ARG A 12 7.22 -10.41 5.51
C ARG A 12 5.92 -11.16 5.26
N PHE A 13 6.00 -12.03 4.26
CA PHE A 13 5.01 -13.06 3.93
C PHE A 13 5.61 -14.42 4.27
N GLY A 14 5.53 -14.81 5.55
CA GLY A 14 6.28 -15.97 6.05
C GLY A 14 7.79 -15.77 5.88
N PRO A 15 8.52 -16.67 5.20
CA PRO A 15 9.96 -16.51 4.99
C PRO A 15 10.32 -15.45 3.92
N TYR A 16 9.35 -14.98 3.14
CA TYR A 16 9.56 -14.10 1.98
C TYR A 16 9.31 -12.62 2.32
N GLY A 17 9.82 -11.71 1.49
CA GLY A 17 9.67 -10.27 1.69
C GLY A 17 10.65 -9.70 2.72
N GLY A 18 10.24 -8.63 3.40
CA GLY A 18 11.12 -7.80 4.22
C GLY A 18 11.84 -6.73 3.41
N GLN A 19 12.75 -6.00 4.08
CA GLN A 19 13.48 -4.88 3.50
C GLN A 19 14.99 -5.20 3.51
N TYR A 20 15.56 -5.49 2.34
CA TYR A 20 17.00 -5.72 2.14
C TYR A 20 17.58 -4.62 1.26
N VAL A 21 17.66 -3.42 1.81
CA VAL A 21 18.06 -2.20 1.11
C VAL A 21 19.19 -1.51 1.89
N PRO A 22 19.96 -0.62 1.25
CA PRO A 22 20.91 0.24 1.95
C PRO A 22 20.25 1.04 3.09
N GLU A 23 20.99 1.23 4.19
CA GLU A 23 20.57 2.02 5.36
C GLU A 23 20.10 3.43 4.98
N THR A 24 20.73 4.02 3.97
CA THR A 24 20.40 5.36 3.45
C THR A 24 18.97 5.47 2.91
N LEU A 25 18.32 4.35 2.58
CA LEU A 25 16.94 4.31 2.10
C LEU A 25 15.91 4.04 3.21
N MET A 26 16.35 3.60 4.40
CA MET A 26 15.44 3.20 5.48
C MET A 26 14.52 4.33 5.91
N ALA A 27 15.04 5.55 6.02
CA ALA A 27 14.25 6.74 6.40
C ALA A 27 13.15 7.05 5.38
N ALA A 28 13.49 7.08 4.08
CA ALA A 28 12.54 7.36 3.00
C ALA A 28 11.45 6.29 2.91
N LEU A 29 11.81 5.01 3.08
CA LEU A 29 10.84 3.91 3.09
C LEU A 29 9.89 3.98 4.30
N GLY A 30 10.41 4.36 5.48
CA GLY A 30 9.58 4.56 6.67
C GLY A 30 8.60 5.73 6.52
N GLU A 31 9.01 6.81 5.87
CA GLU A 31 8.12 7.93 5.51
C GLU A 31 7.03 7.48 4.53
N LEU A 32 7.41 6.80 3.45
CA LEU A 32 6.47 6.29 2.46
C LEU A 32 5.44 5.34 3.09
N GLN A 33 5.88 4.43 3.97
CA GLN A 33 4.98 3.49 4.63
C GLN A 33 3.94 4.20 5.51
N ARG A 34 4.34 5.26 6.22
CA ARG A 34 3.40 6.07 7.03
C ARG A 34 2.41 6.81 6.14
N ALA A 35 2.90 7.53 5.13
CA ALA A 35 2.05 8.27 4.20
C ALA A 35 1.06 7.35 3.46
N TYR A 36 1.50 6.16 3.06
CA TYR A 36 0.63 5.16 2.45
C TYR A 36 -0.48 4.69 3.39
N ALA A 37 -0.16 4.39 4.66
CA ALA A 37 -1.15 3.95 5.64
C ALA A 37 -2.20 5.05 5.91
N GLU A 38 -1.75 6.31 6.02
CA GLU A 38 -2.62 7.48 6.15
C GLU A 38 -3.55 7.60 4.94
N ALA A 39 -2.98 7.62 3.72
CA ALA A 39 -3.73 7.74 2.47
C ALA A 39 -4.74 6.60 2.26
N GLN A 40 -4.38 5.37 2.61
CA GLN A 40 -5.28 4.21 2.49
C GLN A 40 -6.52 4.36 3.38
N SER A 41 -6.38 4.95 4.56
CA SER A 41 -7.50 5.19 5.48
C SER A 41 -8.27 6.48 5.17
N HIS A 42 -7.68 7.39 4.40
CA HIS A 42 -8.24 8.70 4.11
C HIS A 42 -9.36 8.63 3.04
N ALA A 43 -10.60 8.93 3.45
CA ALA A 43 -11.76 8.85 2.56
C ALA A 43 -11.65 9.77 1.33
N GLY A 44 -11.10 10.97 1.48
CA GLY A 44 -10.91 11.90 0.36
C GLY A 44 -9.92 11.39 -0.69
N PHE A 45 -8.87 10.70 -0.25
CA PHE A 45 -7.85 10.14 -1.15
C PHE A 45 -8.45 9.00 -1.98
N ARG A 46 -9.23 8.13 -1.33
CA ARG A 46 -9.96 7.04 -2.00
C ARG A 46 -10.97 7.58 -3.01
N ALA A 47 -11.73 8.61 -2.65
CA ALA A 47 -12.72 9.20 -3.54
C ALA A 47 -12.09 9.80 -4.81
N GLU A 48 -10.95 10.49 -4.66
CA GLU A 48 -10.20 11.03 -5.79
C GLU A 48 -9.61 9.92 -6.67
N LEU A 49 -8.98 8.92 -6.06
CA LEU A 49 -8.43 7.77 -6.79
C LEU A 49 -9.54 7.04 -7.57
N ASP A 50 -10.69 6.81 -6.96
CA ASP A 50 -11.82 6.15 -7.61
C ASP A 50 -12.38 6.99 -8.77
N ALA A 51 -12.42 8.32 -8.64
CA ALA A 51 -12.81 9.22 -9.73
C ALA A 51 -11.82 9.14 -10.90
N LEU A 52 -10.52 9.20 -10.63
CA LEU A 52 -9.49 9.05 -11.66
C LEU A 52 -9.56 7.68 -12.35
N LEU A 53 -9.78 6.62 -11.58
CA LEU A 53 -9.91 5.27 -12.14
C LEU A 53 -11.10 5.17 -13.09
N ARG A 54 -12.24 5.77 -12.76
CA ARG A 54 -13.44 5.76 -13.63
C ARG A 54 -13.30 6.70 -14.82
N ASP A 55 -13.02 7.96 -14.55
CA ASP A 55 -13.23 9.05 -15.49
C ASP A 55 -12.01 9.29 -16.39
N TYR A 56 -10.81 8.94 -15.91
CA TYR A 56 -9.57 9.09 -16.66
C TYR A 56 -9.03 7.75 -17.18
N VAL A 57 -8.95 6.72 -16.33
CA VAL A 57 -8.39 5.40 -16.71
C VAL A 57 -9.43 4.51 -17.41
N GLY A 58 -10.72 4.76 -17.23
CA GLY A 58 -11.80 3.98 -17.86
C GLY A 58 -12.07 2.63 -17.18
N ARG A 59 -11.94 2.55 -15.85
CA ARG A 59 -12.43 1.42 -15.05
C ARG A 59 -13.96 1.46 -14.88
N PRO A 60 -14.62 0.30 -14.72
CA PRO A 60 -14.05 -1.04 -14.72
C PRO A 60 -13.75 -1.55 -16.14
N THR A 61 -12.79 -2.47 -16.27
CA THR A 61 -12.70 -3.29 -17.50
C THR A 61 -13.89 -4.24 -17.58
N PRO A 62 -14.46 -4.45 -18.78
CA PRO A 62 -15.35 -5.58 -19.02
C PRO A 62 -14.68 -6.90 -18.63
N LEU A 63 -15.48 -7.85 -18.13
CA LEU A 63 -15.05 -9.20 -17.78
C LEU A 63 -14.94 -10.08 -19.03
#